data_AF-A0A8H3XCE6-F1
#
_entry.id   AF-A0A8H3XCE6-F1
#
_cell.length_a   1.000
_cell.length_b   1.000
_cell.length_c   1.000
_cell.angle_alpha   90.00
_cell.angle_beta   90.00
_cell.angle_gamma   90.00
#
_symmetry.space_group_name_H-M   'P 1'
#
loop_
_entity.id
_entity.type
_entity.pdbx_description
1 polymer ?
#
loop_
_entity_poly.entity_id
_entity_poly.type
_entity_poly.pdbx_seq_one_letter_code
_entity_poly.pdbx_strand_id
1 'polypeptide(L)'
;MFQKLSLLVSYLKMEDESIRINEISDCRQRAIICKKPNLSSSQIFKSICNTVINYPHLTKYEKKYLINDIIRIRDAQNVIENTGERRKCEYCNNQVIAITYCESCIRDYLKSDFSKWTAGSVKIDKLIQECQINSVSPSDIFEWIPFENFTNLEFREEGDFSLIYVATWRNGPFTEWDTEKQELKRNGGGSFVLKNLKNSRTIDEKWLKNIRDKQAM
;
A
#
# COMPACT_ATOMS: atom_id res chain seq x y z
N MET A 1 19.17 -23.42 -6.11
CA MET A 1 19.13 -22.49 -7.27
C MET A 1 17.75 -21.83 -7.28
N PHE A 2 17.61 -20.67 -6.63
CA PHE A 2 16.34 -19.98 -6.38
C PHE A 2 15.74 -19.43 -7.69
N GLN A 3 14.92 -20.22 -8.38
CA GLN A 3 14.20 -19.76 -9.57
C GLN A 3 12.92 -19.00 -9.16
N LYS A 4 13.01 -17.68 -9.22
CA LYS A 4 12.04 -16.74 -9.84
C LYS A 4 10.54 -16.85 -9.49
N LEU A 5 10.15 -16.97 -8.23
CA LEU A 5 8.79 -16.57 -7.82
C LEU A 5 8.78 -15.92 -6.44
N SER A 6 9.33 -14.73 -6.35
CA SER A 6 9.07 -13.82 -5.23
C SER A 6 7.86 -12.96 -5.60
N LEU A 7 6.64 -13.35 -5.21
CA LEU A 7 5.49 -12.45 -5.31
C LEU A 7 4.31 -12.91 -4.46
N LEU A 8 4.43 -12.74 -3.16
CA LEU A 8 3.29 -12.34 -2.33
C LEU A 8 3.84 -11.62 -1.11
N VAL A 9 4.29 -10.39 -1.31
CA VAL A 9 4.55 -9.52 -0.17
C VAL A 9 3.18 -9.03 0.29
N SER A 10 2.52 -9.80 1.15
CA SER A 10 1.62 -9.19 2.13
C SER A 10 2.53 -8.31 2.97
N TYR A 11 2.59 -7.01 2.66
CA TYR A 11 3.48 -6.05 3.31
C TYR A 11 3.15 -5.94 4.79
N LEU A 12 3.81 -6.76 5.61
CA LEU A 12 4.00 -6.47 7.02
C LEU A 12 5.40 -5.89 7.12
N LYS A 13 5.50 -4.55 7.07
CA LYS A 13 6.72 -3.85 7.46
C LYS A 13 6.96 -4.24 8.92
N MET A 14 8.03 -4.99 9.19
CA MET A 14 8.48 -5.16 10.56
C MET A 14 8.95 -3.79 11.05
N GLU A 15 8.47 -3.45 12.23
CA GLU A 15 8.46 -2.10 12.79
C GLU A 15 9.86 -1.49 12.81
N ASP A 16 9.95 -0.26 12.30
CA ASP A 16 11.17 0.53 12.20
C ASP A 16 11.31 1.37 13.47
N GLU A 17 12.36 1.12 14.25
CA GLU A 17 12.61 1.74 15.56
C GLU A 17 12.82 3.27 15.52
N SER A 18 12.94 3.87 14.32
CA SER A 18 13.20 5.31 14.15
C SER A 18 11.97 6.21 14.32
N ILE A 19 10.77 5.64 14.30
CA ILE A 19 9.51 6.32 14.53
C ILE A 19 8.89 5.69 15.77
N ARG A 20 8.35 6.48 16.72
CA ARG A 20 7.68 5.95 17.93
C ARG A 20 6.35 5.29 17.55
N ILE A 21 6.41 4.16 16.85
CA ILE A 21 5.30 3.43 16.26
C ILE A 21 4.27 3.04 17.31
N ASN A 22 4.69 2.75 18.55
CA ASN A 22 3.77 2.48 19.66
C ASN A 22 2.92 3.69 20.05
N GLU A 23 3.49 4.90 20.07
CA GLU A 23 2.76 6.14 20.38
C GLU A 23 1.86 6.55 19.20
N ILE A 24 2.28 6.28 17.96
CA ILE A 24 1.48 6.48 16.74
C ILE A 24 0.34 5.48 16.64
N SER A 25 0.60 4.22 16.95
CA SER A 25 -0.39 3.14 16.98
C SER A 25 -1.42 3.40 18.06
N ASP A 26 -1.00 3.82 19.26
CA ASP A 26 -1.90 4.27 20.33
C ASP A 26 -2.71 5.52 19.92
N CYS A 27 -2.09 6.50 19.25
CA CYS A 27 -2.80 7.67 18.71
C CYS A 27 -3.85 7.27 17.64
N ARG A 28 -3.49 6.37 16.72
CA ARG A 28 -4.39 5.78 15.71
C ARG A 28 -5.53 4.99 16.37
N GLN A 29 -5.22 4.14 17.35
CA GLN A 29 -6.20 3.33 18.07
C GLN A 29 -7.18 4.24 18.83
N ARG A 30 -6.70 5.26 19.54
CA ARG A 30 -7.54 6.26 20.24
C ARG A 30 -8.38 7.10 19.29
N ALA A 31 -7.84 7.46 18.13
CA ALA A 31 -8.56 8.12 17.05
C ALA A 31 -9.71 7.25 16.49
N ILE A 32 -9.46 5.96 16.28
CA ILE A 32 -10.44 4.99 15.75
C ILE A 32 -11.50 4.60 16.80
N ILE A 33 -11.12 4.45 18.07
CA ILE A 33 -12.03 4.12 19.20
C ILE A 33 -13.03 5.25 19.47
N CYS A 34 -12.78 6.48 19.00
CA CYS A 34 -13.75 7.59 19.07
C CYS A 34 -14.93 7.47 18.08
N LYS A 35 -15.31 6.27 17.64
CA LYS A 35 -16.61 6.03 16.98
C LYS A 35 -17.75 6.32 17.96
N LYS A 36 -18.07 7.60 18.13
CA LYS A 36 -19.30 8.04 18.82
C LYS A 36 -20.47 7.74 17.87
N PRO A 37 -21.50 6.99 18.30
CA PRO A 37 -22.56 6.49 17.41
C PRO A 37 -23.40 7.57 16.70
N ASN A 38 -23.25 8.84 17.07
CA ASN A 38 -24.04 9.96 16.54
C ASN A 38 -23.25 10.96 15.68
N LEU A 39 -22.03 10.63 15.23
CA LEU A 39 -21.22 11.52 14.41
C LEU A 39 -21.18 11.06 12.94
N SER A 40 -21.37 12.00 12.01
CA SER A 40 -21.11 11.76 10.58
C SER A 40 -19.63 11.47 10.32
N SER A 41 -19.33 10.78 9.21
CA SER A 41 -17.96 10.45 8.81
C SER A 41 -17.06 11.70 8.72
N SER A 42 -17.60 12.84 8.27
CA SER A 42 -16.86 14.10 8.25
C SER A 42 -16.55 14.65 9.65
N GLN A 43 -17.45 14.48 10.62
CA GLN A 43 -17.22 14.91 12.00
C GLN A 43 -16.20 14.02 12.71
N ILE A 44 -16.27 12.70 12.48
CA ILE A 44 -15.28 11.74 12.99
C ILE A 44 -13.90 12.11 12.46
N PHE A 45 -13.75 12.30 11.14
CA PHE A 45 -12.48 12.69 10.54
C PHE A 45 -11.90 13.98 11.15
N LYS A 46 -12.72 15.03 11.27
CA LYS A 46 -12.29 16.29 11.90
C LYS A 46 -11.83 16.08 13.35
N SER A 47 -12.55 15.26 14.11
CA SER A 47 -12.18 14.92 15.49
C SER A 47 -10.83 14.21 15.54
N ILE A 48 -10.59 13.24 14.66
CA ILE A 48 -9.33 12.49 14.57
C ILE A 48 -8.18 13.45 14.27
N CYS A 49 -8.32 14.31 13.26
CA CYS A 49 -7.28 15.28 12.92
C CYS A 49 -6.97 16.23 14.10
N ASN A 50 -8.01 16.71 14.80
CA ASN A 50 -7.83 17.57 15.97
C ASN A 50 -7.08 16.85 17.11
N THR A 51 -7.36 15.57 17.35
CA THR A 51 -6.63 14.77 18.34
C THR A 51 -5.14 14.70 18.01
N VAL A 52 -4.78 14.44 16.75
CA VAL A 52 -3.38 14.38 16.30
C VAL A 52 -2.69 15.75 16.46
N ILE A 53 -3.35 16.83 16.04
CA ILE A 53 -2.80 18.20 16.12
C ILE A 53 -2.48 18.59 17.57
N ASN A 54 -3.36 18.24 18.51
CA ASN A 54 -3.23 18.61 19.91
C ASN A 54 -2.43 17.60 20.75
N TYR A 55 -1.93 16.51 20.15
CA TYR A 55 -1.17 15.52 20.90
C TYR A 55 0.16 16.12 21.40
N PRO A 56 0.44 16.14 22.71
CA PRO A 56 1.53 16.94 23.28
C PRO A 56 2.92 16.38 22.97
N HIS A 57 3.04 15.06 22.80
CA HIS A 57 4.33 14.38 22.65
C HIS A 57 4.78 14.19 21.19
N LEU A 58 3.95 14.54 20.21
CA LEU A 58 4.31 14.46 18.80
C LEU A 58 5.00 15.74 18.34
N THR A 59 6.10 15.57 17.63
CA THR A 59 6.74 16.67 16.89
C THR A 59 5.84 17.19 15.78
N LYS A 60 6.13 18.41 15.29
CA LYS A 60 5.41 18.99 14.14
C LYS A 60 5.49 18.07 12.91
N TYR A 61 6.62 17.41 12.69
CA TYR A 61 6.83 16.50 11.59
C TYR A 61 5.94 15.25 11.71
N GLU A 62 5.93 14.61 12.88
CA GLU A 62 5.10 13.42 13.13
C GLU A 62 3.61 13.73 13.00
N LYS A 63 3.16 14.88 13.54
CA LYS A 63 1.76 15.33 13.36
C LYS A 63 1.40 15.45 11.88
N LYS A 64 2.25 16.09 11.08
CA LYS A 64 2.04 16.23 9.64
C LYS A 64 1.98 14.87 8.95
N TYR A 65 2.90 13.97 9.29
CA TYR A 65 2.93 12.61 8.76
C TYR A 65 1.62 11.86 9.05
N LEU A 66 1.16 11.87 10.30
CA LEU A 66 -0.09 11.21 10.70
C LEU A 66 -1.32 11.81 10.02
N ILE A 67 -1.40 13.13 9.93
CA ILE A 67 -2.52 13.80 9.24
C ILE A 67 -2.55 13.41 7.77
N ASN A 68 -1.42 13.43 7.07
CA ASN A 68 -1.33 12.99 5.68
C ASN A 68 -1.75 11.53 5.54
N ASP A 69 -1.33 10.67 6.46
CA ASP A 69 -1.69 9.27 6.47
C ASP A 69 -3.21 9.05 6.66
N ILE A 70 -3.82 9.75 7.60
CA ILE A 70 -5.27 9.74 7.84
C ILE A 70 -6.04 10.23 6.60
N ILE A 71 -5.54 11.28 5.92
CA ILE A 71 -6.13 11.78 4.67
C ILE A 71 -6.09 10.69 3.59
N ARG A 72 -4.95 10.02 3.40
CA ARG A 72 -4.81 8.94 2.39
C ARG A 72 -5.78 7.78 2.65
N ILE A 73 -5.91 7.36 3.91
CA ILE A 73 -6.86 6.30 4.30
C ILE A 73 -8.29 6.74 3.97
N ARG A 74 -8.66 7.98 4.31
CA ARG A 74 -9.98 8.53 3.99
C ARG A 74 -10.22 8.62 2.48
N ASP A 75 -9.23 9.08 1.71
CA ASP A 75 -9.32 9.14 0.26
C ASP A 75 -9.58 7.74 -0.33
N ALA A 76 -8.82 6.73 0.09
CA ALA A 76 -9.03 5.35 -0.35
C ALA A 76 -10.43 4.83 0.00
N GLN A 77 -10.91 5.07 1.22
CA GLN A 77 -12.26 4.69 1.65
C GLN A 77 -13.34 5.37 0.81
N ASN A 78 -13.23 6.68 0.61
CA ASN A 78 -14.14 7.45 -0.21
C ASN A 78 -14.19 6.94 -1.66
N VAL A 79 -13.04 6.53 -2.23
CA VAL A 79 -12.97 5.92 -3.56
C VAL A 79 -13.68 4.58 -3.60
N ILE A 80 -13.41 3.69 -2.63
CA ILE A 80 -14.04 2.35 -2.53
C ILE A 80 -15.56 2.47 -2.36
N GLU A 81 -16.00 3.31 -1.44
CA GLU A 81 -17.42 3.51 -1.12
C GLU A 81 -18.12 4.41 -2.16
N ASN A 82 -17.36 5.03 -3.06
CA ASN A 82 -17.84 6.04 -4.01
C ASN A 82 -18.58 7.20 -3.30
N THR A 83 -18.07 7.60 -2.13
CA THR A 83 -18.61 8.64 -1.26
C THR A 83 -17.71 9.87 -1.24
N GLY A 84 -18.29 11.07 -1.21
CA GLY A 84 -17.53 12.33 -1.14
C GLY A 84 -17.72 13.24 -2.35
N GLU A 85 -17.09 14.40 -2.28
CA GLU A 85 -17.17 15.41 -3.33
C GLU A 85 -16.28 15.04 -4.50
N ARG A 86 -16.85 15.08 -5.70
CA ARG A 86 -16.08 14.88 -6.93
C ARG A 86 -15.38 16.18 -7.30
N ARG A 87 -14.12 16.05 -7.69
CA ARG A 87 -13.31 17.13 -8.28
C ARG A 87 -12.82 16.71 -9.65
N LYS A 88 -12.49 17.68 -10.48
CA LYS A 88 -11.82 17.43 -11.76
C LYS A 88 -10.31 17.32 -11.53
N CYS A 89 -9.68 16.27 -12.04
CA CYS A 89 -8.22 16.17 -12.08
C CYS A 89 -7.67 17.19 -13.08
N GLU A 90 -6.63 17.92 -12.71
CA GLU A 90 -6.03 18.96 -13.57
C GLU A 90 -5.20 18.40 -14.74
N TYR A 91 -4.73 17.16 -14.65
CA TYR A 91 -3.90 16.53 -15.71
C TYR A 91 -4.75 15.77 -16.72
N CYS A 92 -5.59 14.84 -16.26
CA CYS A 92 -6.36 13.97 -17.15
C CYS A 92 -7.81 14.43 -17.36
N ASN A 93 -8.26 15.51 -16.70
CA ASN A 93 -9.63 16.03 -16.76
C ASN A 93 -10.74 15.10 -16.26
N ASN A 94 -10.43 13.91 -15.74
CA ASN A 94 -11.41 12.98 -15.18
C ASN A 94 -11.98 13.47 -13.84
N GLN A 95 -13.21 13.07 -13.54
CA GLN A 95 -13.82 13.26 -12.23
C GLN A 95 -13.27 12.24 -11.24
N VAL A 96 -12.69 12.70 -10.14
CA VAL A 96 -12.08 11.89 -9.08
C VAL A 96 -12.62 12.27 -7.71
N ILE A 97 -12.56 11.34 -6.75
CA ILE A 97 -13.01 11.56 -5.38
C ILE A 97 -11.83 11.86 -4.46
N ALA A 98 -10.74 11.10 -4.60
CA ALA A 98 -9.54 11.29 -3.78
C ALA A 98 -8.98 12.71 -3.93
N ILE A 99 -8.62 13.34 -2.82
CA ILE A 99 -8.01 14.68 -2.82
C ILE A 99 -6.52 14.60 -3.14
N THR A 100 -5.84 13.58 -2.61
CA THR A 100 -4.37 13.46 -2.65
C THR A 100 -3.82 12.79 -3.89
N TYR A 101 -4.64 12.14 -4.72
CA TYR A 101 -4.20 11.46 -5.93
C TYR A 101 -5.29 11.38 -7.00
N CYS A 102 -4.94 10.89 -8.18
CA CYS A 102 -5.85 10.54 -9.26
C CYS A 102 -5.61 9.10 -9.70
N GLU A 103 -6.63 8.25 -9.56
CA GLU A 103 -6.59 6.83 -9.90
C GLU A 103 -6.30 6.63 -11.39
N SER A 104 -6.89 7.45 -12.26
CA SER A 104 -6.61 7.38 -13.70
C SER A 104 -5.15 7.70 -14.03
N CYS A 105 -4.60 8.77 -13.47
CA CYS A 105 -3.20 9.16 -13.73
C CYS A 105 -2.23 8.10 -13.21
N ILE A 106 -2.48 7.56 -12.01
CA ILE A 106 -1.70 6.45 -11.45
C ILE A 106 -1.76 5.23 -12.37
N ARG A 107 -2.95 4.83 -12.82
CA ARG A 107 -3.12 3.66 -13.70
C ARG A 107 -2.41 3.86 -15.02
N ASP A 108 -2.43 5.05 -15.58
CA ASP A 108 -1.74 5.34 -16.84
C ASP A 108 -0.23 5.37 -16.67
N TYR A 109 0.26 5.91 -15.54
CA TYR A 109 1.67 5.79 -15.13
C TYR A 109 2.09 4.31 -15.05
N LEU A 110 1.33 3.47 -14.33
CA LEU A 110 1.63 2.04 -14.19
C LEU A 110 1.63 1.31 -15.54
N LYS A 111 0.63 1.56 -16.39
CA LYS A 111 0.55 0.96 -17.74
C LYS A 111 1.76 1.30 -18.59
N SER A 112 2.33 2.51 -18.45
CA SER A 112 3.53 2.92 -19.19
C SER A 112 4.78 2.09 -18.84
N ASP A 113 4.76 1.40 -17.69
CA ASP A 113 5.83 0.55 -17.20
C ASP A 113 5.61 -0.95 -17.49
N PHE A 114 4.45 -1.35 -18.01
CA PHE A 114 4.10 -2.78 -18.19
C PHE A 114 5.08 -3.54 -19.11
N SER A 115 5.71 -2.85 -20.06
CA SER A 115 6.72 -3.45 -20.95
C SER A 115 8.14 -3.45 -20.36
N LYS A 116 8.37 -2.80 -19.22
CA LYS A 116 9.70 -2.62 -18.61
C LYS A 116 10.08 -3.73 -17.65
N TRP A 117 9.15 -4.59 -17.27
CA TRP A 117 9.39 -5.70 -16.34
C TRP A 117 8.63 -6.95 -16.75
N THR A 118 9.08 -8.11 -16.26
CA THR A 118 8.38 -9.39 -16.37
C THR A 118 8.77 -10.28 -15.19
N ALA A 119 7.79 -10.99 -14.62
CA ALA A 119 8.02 -12.07 -13.67
C ALA A 119 8.53 -13.35 -14.34
N GLY A 120 8.67 -13.37 -15.67
CA GLY A 120 9.03 -14.56 -16.45
C GLY A 120 7.86 -15.51 -16.66
N SER A 121 6.62 -15.09 -16.35
CA SER A 121 5.40 -15.87 -16.56
C SER A 121 4.28 -14.94 -17.04
N VAL A 122 3.81 -15.14 -18.27
CA VAL A 122 2.73 -14.35 -18.87
C VAL A 122 1.46 -14.35 -18.01
N LYS A 123 1.17 -15.45 -17.31
CA LYS A 123 0.01 -15.54 -16.41
C LYS A 123 0.18 -14.63 -15.18
N ILE A 124 1.37 -14.55 -14.61
CA ILE A 124 1.65 -13.66 -13.46
C ILE A 124 1.68 -12.21 -13.91
N ASP A 125 2.34 -11.93 -15.02
CA ASP A 125 2.43 -10.57 -15.54
C ASP A 125 1.04 -9.99 -15.77
N LYS A 126 0.13 -10.77 -16.38
CA LYS A 126 -1.28 -10.38 -16.53
C LYS A 126 -1.98 -10.17 -15.19
N LEU A 127 -1.78 -11.05 -14.21
CA LEU A 127 -2.39 -10.88 -12.89
C LEU A 127 -1.92 -9.57 -12.23
N ILE A 128 -0.62 -9.29 -12.23
CA ILE A 128 -0.07 -8.08 -11.63
C ILE A 128 -0.61 -6.83 -12.35
N GLN A 129 -0.66 -6.86 -13.69
CA GLN A 129 -1.22 -5.77 -14.48
C GLN A 129 -2.72 -5.55 -14.20
N GLU A 130 -3.51 -6.62 -14.10
CA GLU A 130 -4.92 -6.58 -13.66
C GLU A 130 -5.01 -5.93 -12.27
N CYS A 131 -4.16 -6.33 -11.33
CA CYS A 131 -4.13 -5.77 -10.00
C CYS A 131 -3.79 -4.27 -9.98
N GLN A 132 -2.81 -3.86 -10.78
CA GLN A 132 -2.38 -2.47 -10.91
C GLN A 132 -3.46 -1.58 -11.53
N ILE A 133 -4.19 -2.08 -12.53
CA ILE A 133 -5.32 -1.36 -13.17
C ILE A 133 -6.47 -1.16 -12.19
N ASN A 134 -6.68 -2.10 -11.26
CA ASN A 134 -7.77 -2.05 -10.29
C ASN A 134 -7.39 -1.34 -8.98
N SER A 135 -6.14 -0.91 -8.82
CA SER A 135 -5.68 -0.21 -7.62
C SER A 135 -6.53 1.03 -7.33
N VAL A 136 -6.86 1.20 -6.04
CA VAL A 136 -7.69 2.31 -5.55
C VAL A 136 -6.88 3.43 -4.92
N SER A 137 -5.64 3.16 -4.50
CA SER A 137 -4.75 4.15 -3.89
C SER A 137 -3.27 3.79 -4.10
N PRO A 138 -2.33 4.75 -3.96
CA PRO A 138 -0.90 4.48 -4.08
C PRO A 138 -0.38 3.35 -3.17
N SER A 139 -0.88 3.26 -1.94
CA SER A 139 -0.44 2.27 -0.95
C SER A 139 -1.03 0.87 -1.17
N ASP A 140 -2.02 0.75 -2.07
CA ASP A 140 -2.70 -0.52 -2.41
C ASP A 140 -2.16 -1.14 -3.72
N ILE A 141 -1.19 -0.49 -4.36
CA ILE A 141 -0.66 -0.96 -5.62
C ILE A 141 0.08 -2.29 -5.42
N PHE A 142 -0.32 -3.29 -6.20
CA PHE A 142 0.40 -4.55 -6.29
C PHE A 142 1.66 -4.36 -7.15
N GLU A 143 2.84 -4.55 -6.56
CA GLU A 143 4.11 -4.25 -7.22
C GLU A 143 4.89 -5.53 -7.57
N TRP A 144 5.41 -5.58 -8.80
CA TRP A 144 6.48 -6.52 -9.13
C TRP A 144 7.82 -5.95 -8.65
N ILE A 145 8.50 -6.66 -7.75
CA ILE A 145 9.80 -6.25 -7.21
C ILE A 145 10.86 -7.29 -7.61
N PRO A 146 11.93 -6.88 -8.31
CA PRO A 146 13.07 -7.76 -8.57
C PRO A 146 13.67 -8.29 -7.27
N PHE A 147 14.07 -9.55 -7.25
CA PHE A 147 14.59 -10.20 -6.04
C PHE A 147 15.88 -9.53 -5.54
N GLU A 148 16.70 -9.01 -6.46
CA GLU A 148 17.92 -8.26 -6.19
C GLU A 148 17.71 -6.96 -5.41
N ASN A 149 16.47 -6.45 -5.33
CA ASN A 149 16.14 -5.28 -4.52
C ASN A 149 16.02 -5.61 -3.02
N PHE A 150 16.08 -6.88 -2.65
CA PHE A 150 16.05 -7.34 -1.27
C PHE A 150 17.47 -7.69 -0.79
N THR A 151 17.81 -7.21 0.41
CA THR A 151 19.07 -7.50 1.11
C THR A 151 18.81 -8.11 2.48
N ASN A 152 19.84 -8.59 3.18
CA ASN A 152 19.72 -9.16 4.53
C ASN A 152 18.63 -10.25 4.62
N LEU A 153 18.65 -11.19 3.68
CA LEU A 153 17.67 -12.26 3.62
C LEU A 153 17.94 -13.30 4.72
N GLU A 154 17.06 -13.35 5.70
CA GLU A 154 17.11 -14.29 6.82
C GLU A 154 15.93 -15.25 6.76
N PHE A 155 16.21 -16.55 6.76
CA PHE A 155 15.16 -17.55 6.90
C PHE A 155 14.54 -17.47 8.30
N ARG A 156 13.21 -17.53 8.39
CA ARG A 156 12.47 -17.52 9.67
C ARG A 156 11.87 -18.87 9.96
N GLU A 157 11.03 -19.36 9.05
CA GLU A 157 10.32 -20.61 9.26
C GLU A 157 9.88 -21.23 7.94
N GLU A 158 9.59 -22.52 8.01
CA GLU A 158 9.03 -23.30 6.92
C GLU A 158 7.56 -23.60 7.25
N GLY A 159 6.64 -22.98 6.53
CA GLY A 159 5.21 -23.30 6.60
C GLY A 159 4.82 -24.36 5.56
N ASP A 160 3.60 -24.88 5.62
CA ASP A 160 3.15 -25.98 4.75
C ASP A 160 3.37 -25.72 3.25
N PHE A 161 3.11 -24.49 2.80
CA PHE A 161 3.14 -24.12 1.38
C PHE A 161 4.24 -23.12 1.01
N SER A 162 4.96 -22.57 1.99
CA SER A 162 5.92 -21.50 1.78
C SER A 162 7.09 -21.52 2.75
N LEU A 163 8.25 -21.08 2.28
CA LEU A 163 9.37 -20.66 3.10
C LEU A 163 9.21 -19.18 3.44
N ILE A 164 9.34 -18.84 4.71
CA ILE A 164 9.18 -17.48 5.21
C ILE A 164 10.57 -16.91 5.49
N TYR A 165 10.84 -15.76 4.90
CA TYR A 165 12.07 -15.01 5.11
C TYR A 165 11.74 -13.62 5.63
N VAL A 166 12.69 -13.00 6.32
CA VAL A 166 12.73 -11.55 6.51
C VAL A 166 13.81 -11.00 5.61
N ALA A 167 13.53 -9.88 4.94
CA ALA A 167 14.51 -9.18 4.13
C ALA A 167 14.36 -7.68 4.28
N THR A 168 15.46 -6.96 4.13
CA THR A 168 15.44 -5.50 3.98
C THR A 168 15.09 -5.15 2.54
N TRP A 169 14.07 -4.31 2.35
CA TRP A 169 13.79 -3.67 1.08
C TRP A 169 13.99 -2.17 1.23
N ARG A 170 15.09 -1.64 0.67
CA ARG A 170 15.52 -0.25 0.92
C ARG A 170 14.54 0.80 0.40
N ASN A 171 13.89 0.53 -0.72
CA ASN A 171 13.01 1.50 -1.34
C ASN A 171 11.61 1.49 -0.69
N GLY A 172 11.16 0.35 -0.16
CA GLY A 172 9.83 0.22 0.43
C GLY A 172 8.70 0.35 -0.61
N PRO A 173 7.43 0.16 -0.20
CA PRO A 173 6.30 0.23 -1.12
C PRO A 173 6.03 1.66 -1.59
N PHE A 174 5.26 1.78 -2.67
CA PHE A 174 4.63 3.07 -3.00
C PHE A 174 3.71 3.52 -1.87
N THR A 175 3.74 4.82 -1.59
CA THR A 175 2.97 5.40 -0.48
C THR A 175 2.20 6.64 -0.88
N GLU A 176 2.61 7.33 -1.95
CA GLU A 176 2.06 8.62 -2.34
C GLU A 176 2.13 8.80 -3.87
N TRP A 177 1.26 9.67 -4.38
CA TRP A 177 1.30 10.16 -5.75
C TRP A 177 1.83 11.59 -5.74
N ASP A 178 2.88 11.87 -6.51
CA ASP A 178 3.32 13.23 -6.78
C ASP A 178 2.52 13.80 -7.94
N THR A 179 1.54 14.63 -7.60
CA THR A 179 0.68 15.28 -8.58
C THR A 179 1.46 16.21 -9.51
N GLU A 180 2.51 16.90 -9.06
CA GLU A 180 3.28 17.81 -9.92
C GLU A 180 4.19 17.05 -10.89
N LYS A 181 4.83 15.98 -10.41
CA LYS A 181 5.75 15.17 -11.22
C LYS A 181 5.06 14.08 -12.03
N GLN A 182 3.80 13.76 -11.71
CA GLN A 182 3.06 12.63 -12.24
C GLN A 182 3.79 11.29 -12.00
N GLU A 183 4.30 11.10 -10.78
CA GLU A 183 5.11 9.93 -10.41
C GLU A 183 4.69 9.35 -9.04
N LEU A 184 4.83 8.03 -8.87
CA LEU A 184 4.63 7.38 -7.58
C LEU A 184 5.86 7.56 -6.68
N LYS A 185 5.62 7.95 -5.42
CA LYS A 185 6.65 8.13 -4.40
C LYS A 185 6.70 6.98 -3.41
N ARG A 186 7.90 6.76 -2.88
CA ARG A 186 8.19 5.83 -1.79
C ARG A 186 8.75 6.61 -0.62
N ASN A 187 8.25 6.35 0.58
CA ASN A 187 8.69 7.02 1.80
C ASN A 187 9.73 6.21 2.60
N GLY A 188 10.51 5.39 1.90
CA GLY A 188 11.61 4.62 2.47
C GLY A 188 11.26 3.18 2.82
N GLY A 189 12.32 2.40 2.96
CA GLY A 189 12.29 0.97 3.17
C GLY A 189 12.11 0.51 4.60
N GLY A 190 12.49 -0.75 4.81
CA GLY A 190 12.46 -1.42 6.10
C GLY A 190 12.66 -2.92 5.95
N SER A 191 12.44 -3.64 7.04
CA SER A 191 12.40 -5.09 7.04
C SER A 191 11.00 -5.57 6.68
N PHE A 192 10.91 -6.55 5.79
CA PHE A 192 9.65 -7.11 5.29
C PHE A 192 9.69 -8.62 5.34
N VAL A 193 8.52 -9.22 5.58
CA VAL A 193 8.35 -10.66 5.47
C VAL A 193 8.14 -11.05 4.00
N LEU A 194 9.00 -11.93 3.50
CA LEU A 194 8.89 -12.52 2.17
C LEU A 194 8.39 -13.96 2.28
N LYS A 195 7.28 -14.26 1.60
CA LYS A 195 6.76 -15.62 1.47
C LYS A 195 7.16 -16.20 0.11
N ASN A 196 8.06 -17.18 0.15
CA ASN A 196 8.52 -17.90 -1.03
C ASN A 196 7.75 -19.22 -1.16
N LEU A 197 7.07 -19.45 -2.28
CA LEU A 197 6.23 -20.62 -2.49
C LEU A 197 7.10 -21.84 -2.86
N LYS A 198 6.91 -22.97 -2.17
CA LYS A 198 7.80 -24.15 -2.29
C LYS A 198 7.75 -24.87 -3.65
N ASN A 199 6.77 -24.60 -4.50
CA ASN A 199 6.61 -25.24 -5.82
C ASN A 199 6.18 -24.22 -6.88
N SER A 200 7.16 -23.57 -7.53
CA SER A 200 6.93 -22.53 -8.55
C SER A 200 6.47 -23.04 -9.92
N ARG A 201 6.52 -24.35 -10.16
CA ARG A 201 6.28 -24.93 -11.51
C ARG A 201 4.81 -24.96 -11.93
N THR A 202 3.90 -24.82 -10.98
CA THR A 202 2.48 -24.59 -11.23
C THR A 202 2.02 -23.61 -10.18
N ILE A 203 1.96 -22.33 -10.57
CA ILE A 203 1.19 -21.35 -9.82
C ILE A 203 -0.23 -21.92 -9.75
N ASP A 204 -0.59 -22.42 -8.59
CA ASP A 204 -1.86 -23.08 -8.34
C ASP A 204 -3.00 -22.10 -8.68
N GLU A 205 -3.99 -22.53 -9.45
CA GLU A 205 -5.16 -21.70 -9.75
C GLU A 205 -5.86 -21.24 -8.47
N LYS A 206 -5.78 -22.05 -7.40
CA LYS A 206 -6.24 -21.69 -6.06
C LYS A 206 -5.51 -20.47 -5.49
N TRP A 207 -4.21 -20.35 -5.77
CA TRP A 207 -3.39 -19.21 -5.35
C TRP A 207 -3.72 -17.95 -6.16
N LEU A 208 -3.86 -18.07 -7.48
CA LEU A 208 -4.30 -16.97 -8.35
C LEU A 208 -5.67 -16.45 -7.92
N LYS A 209 -6.58 -17.37 -7.62
CA LYS A 209 -7.91 -17.05 -7.09
C LYS A 209 -7.82 -16.30 -5.76
N ASN A 210 -6.98 -16.74 -4.82
CA ASN A 210 -6.78 -16.06 -3.53
C ASN A 210 -6.34 -14.60 -3.70
N ILE A 211 -5.43 -14.32 -4.65
CA ILE A 211 -5.00 -12.94 -4.94
C ILE A 211 -6.14 -12.10 -5.49
N ARG A 212 -6.91 -12.65 -6.44
CA ARG A 212 -8.08 -11.96 -7.01
C ARG A 212 -9.15 -11.68 -5.96
N ASP A 213 -9.44 -12.65 -5.11
CA ASP A 213 -10.44 -12.51 -4.05
C ASP A 213 -10.03 -11.44 -3.03
N LYS A 214 -8.73 -11.29 -2.72
CA LYS A 214 -8.21 -10.23 -1.84
C LYS A 214 -8.30 -8.82 -2.41
N GLN A 215 -8.42 -8.67 -3.74
CA GLN A 215 -8.64 -7.37 -4.37
C GLN A 215 -10.13 -6.98 -4.48
N ALA A 216 -11.03 -7.94 -4.34
CA ALA A 216 -12.48 -7.71 -4.45
C ALA A 216 -13.14 -7.36 -3.09
N MET A 217 -12.35 -7.29 -2.01
CA MET A 217 -12.76 -6.92 -0.64
C MET A 217 -12.30 -5.52 -0.31
#